data_AF-A0A9P8F6F3-F1
#
_entry.id   AF-A0A9P8F6F3-F1
#
_cell.length_a   1.000
_cell.length_b   1.000
_cell.length_c   1.000
_cell.angle_alpha   90.00
_cell.angle_beta   90.00
_cell.angle_gamma   90.00
#
_symmetry.space_group_name_H-M   'P 1'
#
loop_
_entity.id
_entity.type
_entity.pdbx_description
1 polymer ?
#
loop_
_entity_poly.entity_id
_entity_poly.type
_entity_poly.pdbx_seq_one_letter_code
_entity_poly.pdbx_strand_id
1 'polypeptide(L)'
;MSLLELPREIRDNIYTHLFEPDANRRIASDGSTIYTYSHTNLFCVNRQIYHEARRIFLEQNKFIKISTPFPESRYQVADHGVPIVASDLCAEDFSQHGLSVAIAFPLTAAEEQDTFIIHVDDLPKFCETWFYSAADYPDLNGHLTLKLELRDPLSSTPLDSSTPAEKKVLKALQERLLYPFGRIKNLLRVDVTGVPKPDDAVVAEFKRLMGIPLGSPLERLILATEHKDAGNVALMANQPLEALEHYRK
;
A
#
# COMPACT_ATOMS: atom_id res chain seq x y z
N MET A 1 32.87 -19.74 -11.34
CA MET A 1 31.52 -19.66 -11.93
C MET A 1 31.02 -18.25 -11.79
N SER A 2 30.76 -17.60 -12.91
CA SER A 2 30.19 -16.25 -13.00
C SER A 2 28.66 -16.35 -13.07
N LEU A 3 27.94 -15.41 -12.47
CA LEU A 3 26.47 -15.38 -12.50
C LEU A 3 25.91 -15.41 -13.94
N LEU A 4 26.61 -14.76 -14.87
CA LEU A 4 26.22 -14.69 -16.29
C LEU A 4 26.41 -16.01 -17.05
N GLU A 5 27.16 -16.97 -16.51
CA GLU A 5 27.30 -18.32 -17.08
C GLU A 5 26.06 -19.18 -16.82
N LEU A 6 25.21 -18.79 -15.86
CA LEU A 6 23.97 -19.49 -15.55
C LEU A 6 22.91 -19.19 -16.63
N PRO A 7 22.02 -20.15 -16.96
CA PRO A 7 20.84 -19.88 -17.78
C PRO A 7 19.95 -18.78 -17.18
N ARG A 8 19.22 -18.05 -18.03
CA ARG A 8 18.38 -16.92 -17.61
C ARG A 8 17.34 -17.34 -16.57
N GLU A 9 16.76 -18.51 -16.74
CA GLU A 9 15.73 -19.08 -15.86
C GLU A 9 16.26 -19.28 -14.44
N ILE A 10 17.53 -19.70 -14.32
CA ILE A 10 18.19 -19.87 -13.02
C ILE A 10 18.48 -18.51 -12.40
N ARG A 11 18.95 -17.53 -13.20
CA ARG A 11 19.15 -16.16 -12.71
C ARG A 11 17.84 -15.53 -12.23
N ASP A 12 16.77 -15.68 -12.99
CA ASP A 12 15.44 -15.18 -12.64
C ASP A 12 14.97 -15.78 -11.30
N ASN A 13 15.11 -17.10 -11.11
CA ASN A 13 14.80 -17.74 -9.81
C ASN A 13 15.66 -17.22 -8.65
N ILE A 14 16.96 -16.99 -8.88
CA ILE A 14 17.84 -16.39 -7.88
C ILE A 14 17.32 -15.00 -7.50
N TYR A 15 17.01 -14.14 -8.48
CA TYR A 15 16.47 -12.80 -8.21
C TYR A 15 15.13 -12.88 -7.47
N THR A 16 14.24 -13.81 -7.82
CA THR A 16 12.95 -14.02 -7.16
C THR A 16 13.11 -14.30 -5.67
N HIS A 17 14.06 -15.15 -5.29
CA HIS A 17 14.33 -15.44 -3.87
C HIS A 17 15.02 -14.28 -3.15
N LEU A 18 15.92 -13.56 -3.83
CA LEU A 18 16.64 -12.43 -3.22
C LEU A 18 15.73 -11.23 -2.97
N PHE A 19 14.71 -11.03 -3.79
CA PHE A 19 13.79 -9.88 -3.74
C PHE A 19 12.41 -10.23 -3.20
N GLU A 20 12.23 -11.40 -2.58
CA GLU A 20 10.98 -11.76 -1.93
C GLU A 20 10.66 -10.76 -0.78
N PRO A 21 9.46 -10.14 -0.75
CA PRO A 21 9.14 -9.11 0.23
C PRO A 21 9.30 -9.59 1.68
N ASP A 22 8.83 -10.80 1.97
CA ASP A 22 8.88 -11.40 3.31
C ASP A 22 10.31 -11.67 3.78
N ALA A 23 11.22 -12.06 2.87
CA ALA A 23 12.63 -12.27 3.19
C ALA A 23 13.36 -10.95 3.47
N ASN A 24 12.87 -9.84 2.91
CA ASN A 24 13.41 -8.49 3.11
C ASN A 24 12.68 -7.72 4.22
N ARG A 25 11.75 -8.37 4.93
CA ARG A 25 11.01 -7.84 6.07
C ARG A 25 11.57 -8.42 7.36
N ARG A 26 11.91 -7.57 8.34
CA ARG A 26 12.31 -8.01 9.68
C ARG A 26 11.55 -7.28 10.77
N ILE A 27 11.33 -7.96 11.88
CA ILE A 27 10.77 -7.37 13.09
C ILE A 27 11.94 -6.89 13.94
N ALA A 28 11.98 -5.59 14.23
CA ALA A 28 12.96 -4.99 15.12
C ALA A 28 12.64 -5.31 16.59
N SER A 29 13.57 -4.98 17.49
CA SER A 29 13.46 -5.29 18.92
C SER A 29 12.27 -4.63 19.61
N ASP A 30 11.77 -3.53 19.06
CA ASP A 30 10.59 -2.79 19.53
C ASP A 30 9.26 -3.34 18.96
N GLY A 31 9.31 -4.41 18.15
CA GLY A 31 8.16 -4.98 17.47
C GLY A 31 7.78 -4.25 16.17
N SER A 32 8.48 -3.17 15.80
CA SER A 32 8.27 -2.51 14.52
C SER A 32 8.75 -3.40 13.38
N THR A 33 8.09 -3.29 12.24
CA THR A 33 8.56 -3.95 11.02
C THR A 33 9.45 -2.99 10.23
N ILE A 34 10.60 -3.48 9.77
CA ILE A 34 11.55 -2.74 8.94
C ILE A 34 11.81 -3.51 7.65
N TYR A 35 11.80 -2.82 6.51
CA TYR A 35 12.28 -3.36 5.25
C TYR A 35 13.80 -3.16 5.13
N THR A 36 14.53 -4.21 4.78
CA THR A 36 15.98 -4.15 4.57
C THR A 36 16.34 -4.94 3.32
N TYR A 37 16.52 -4.22 2.21
CA TYR A 37 16.97 -4.81 0.95
C TYR A 37 18.50 -4.92 0.95
N SER A 38 19.02 -6.08 1.35
CA SER A 38 20.48 -6.29 1.54
C SER A 38 21.26 -6.46 0.24
N HIS A 39 20.59 -6.76 -0.87
CA HIS A 39 21.23 -7.13 -2.15
C HIS A 39 21.24 -6.00 -3.19
N THR A 40 21.21 -4.73 -2.76
CA THR A 40 21.19 -3.56 -3.66
C THR A 40 22.39 -3.46 -4.58
N ASN A 41 23.54 -4.03 -4.19
CA ASN A 41 24.75 -4.09 -5.01
C ASN A 41 24.53 -4.79 -6.36
N LEU A 42 23.52 -5.66 -6.48
CA LEU A 42 23.15 -6.29 -7.76
C LEU A 42 22.81 -5.28 -8.85
N PHE A 43 22.22 -4.14 -8.48
CA PHE A 43 21.86 -3.08 -9.41
C PHE A 43 23.09 -2.31 -9.95
N CYS A 44 24.28 -2.53 -9.37
CA CYS A 44 25.50 -1.84 -9.77
C CYS A 44 26.49 -2.72 -10.54
N VAL A 45 26.20 -4.01 -10.75
CA VAL A 45 27.18 -4.95 -11.33
C VAL A 45 27.41 -4.70 -12.82
N ASN A 46 26.35 -4.80 -13.62
CA ASN A 46 26.37 -4.48 -15.05
C ASN A 46 24.95 -4.23 -15.56
N ARG A 47 24.85 -3.73 -16.80
CA ARG A 47 23.56 -3.37 -17.41
C ARG A 47 22.58 -4.54 -17.53
N GLN A 48 23.06 -5.74 -17.86
CA GLN A 48 22.18 -6.92 -18.01
C GLN A 48 21.60 -7.34 -16.66
N ILE A 49 22.45 -7.52 -15.65
CA ILE A 49 22.03 -7.87 -14.29
C ILE A 49 21.10 -6.80 -13.73
N TYR A 50 21.42 -5.51 -13.95
CA TYR A 50 20.58 -4.40 -13.53
C TYR A 50 19.15 -4.54 -14.07
N HIS A 51 18.98 -4.74 -15.37
CA HIS A 51 17.64 -4.82 -15.97
C HIS A 51 16.90 -6.11 -15.56
N GLU A 52 17.57 -7.25 -15.53
CA GLU A 52 16.97 -8.53 -15.11
C GLU A 52 16.50 -8.47 -13.65
N ALA A 53 17.40 -8.07 -12.74
CA ALA A 53 17.12 -7.95 -11.32
C ALA A 53 16.04 -6.89 -11.03
N ARG A 54 16.12 -5.71 -11.67
CA ARG A 54 15.16 -4.61 -11.46
C ARG A 54 13.75 -5.02 -11.86
N ARG A 55 13.61 -5.72 -13.00
CA ARG A 55 12.30 -6.18 -13.46
C ARG A 55 11.64 -7.07 -12.42
N ILE A 56 12.36 -8.08 -11.91
CA ILE A 56 11.83 -9.02 -10.91
C ILE A 56 11.57 -8.31 -9.58
N PHE A 57 12.49 -7.45 -9.15
CA PHE A 57 12.31 -6.64 -7.95
C PHE A 57 11.01 -5.83 -8.00
N LEU A 58 10.75 -5.11 -9.10
CA LEU A 58 9.54 -4.30 -9.26
C LEU A 58 8.28 -5.12 -9.56
N GLU A 59 8.41 -6.35 -10.08
CA GLU A 59 7.30 -7.29 -10.24
C GLU A 59 6.81 -7.78 -8.86
N GLN A 60 7.73 -8.13 -7.96
CA GLN A 60 7.43 -8.65 -6.62
C GLN A 60 7.13 -7.55 -5.58
N ASN A 61 7.86 -6.43 -5.63
CA ASN A 61 7.76 -5.36 -4.65
C ASN A 61 7.00 -4.18 -5.26
N LYS A 62 5.78 -3.97 -4.78
CA LYS A 62 4.94 -2.84 -5.22
C LYS A 62 4.94 -1.79 -4.13
N PHE A 63 5.38 -0.59 -4.50
CA PHE A 63 5.48 0.53 -3.59
C PHE A 63 4.37 1.54 -3.84
N ILE A 64 4.01 2.25 -2.77
CA ILE A 64 2.99 3.28 -2.76
C ILE A 64 3.63 4.55 -2.22
N LYS A 65 3.51 5.63 -2.99
CA LYS A 65 3.99 6.95 -2.59
C LYS A 65 2.83 7.74 -2.01
N ILE A 66 2.95 8.13 -0.74
CA ILE A 66 1.93 8.86 0.00
C ILE A 66 2.46 10.26 0.27
N SER A 67 1.68 11.26 -0.11
CA SER A 67 1.92 12.67 0.16
C SER A 67 0.73 13.23 0.92
N THR A 68 1.01 13.93 2.02
CA THR A 68 0.01 14.37 2.99
C THR A 68 0.32 15.79 3.46
N PRO A 69 -0.71 16.60 3.78
CA PRO A 69 -0.52 17.99 4.19
C PRO A 69 -0.18 18.12 5.68
N PHE A 70 -0.10 17.00 6.40
CA PHE A 70 0.19 16.97 7.82
C PHE A 70 1.69 16.74 8.05
N PRO A 71 2.40 17.67 8.70
CA PRO A 71 3.78 17.45 9.07
C PRO A 71 3.86 16.25 10.02
N GLU A 72 4.97 15.51 9.95
CA GLU A 72 5.26 14.39 10.86
C GLU A 72 4.28 13.20 10.81
N SER A 73 3.34 13.20 9.86
CA SER A 73 2.34 12.15 9.70
C SER A 73 2.95 10.75 9.54
N ARG A 74 4.13 10.65 8.92
CA ARG A 74 4.86 9.38 8.80
C ARG A 74 5.20 8.76 10.15
N TYR A 75 5.49 9.56 11.17
CA TYR A 75 5.86 9.05 12.49
C TYR A 75 4.64 8.47 13.20
N GLN A 76 3.49 9.13 13.08
CA GLN A 76 2.21 8.61 13.59
C GLN A 76 1.85 7.30 12.89
N VAL A 77 1.95 7.27 11.56
CA VAL A 77 1.71 6.07 10.75
C VAL A 77 2.66 4.93 11.15
N ALA A 78 3.93 5.24 11.38
CA ALA A 78 4.94 4.29 11.84
C ALA A 78 4.69 3.78 13.27
N ASP A 79 4.23 4.64 14.19
CA ASP A 79 3.87 4.28 15.57
C ASP A 79 2.68 3.31 15.61
N HIS A 80 1.71 3.50 14.70
CA HIS A 80 0.65 2.52 14.47
C HIS A 80 1.14 1.24 13.75
N GLY A 81 2.45 1.11 13.52
CA GLY A 81 3.13 -0.08 13.04
C GLY A 81 3.06 -0.28 11.53
N VAL A 82 2.87 0.78 10.75
CA VAL A 82 3.00 0.75 9.29
C VAL A 82 4.47 1.01 8.92
N PRO A 83 5.17 0.07 8.27
CA PRO A 83 6.58 0.23 7.92
C PRO A 83 6.77 1.31 6.85
N ILE A 84 7.64 2.27 7.15
CA ILE A 84 8.08 3.26 6.17
C ILE A 84 9.32 2.70 5.44
N VAL A 85 9.22 2.56 4.12
CA VAL A 85 10.31 2.05 3.26
C VAL A 85 11.31 3.16 2.96
N ALA A 86 10.82 4.36 2.68
CA ALA A 86 11.62 5.56 2.41
C ALA A 86 10.82 6.82 2.77
N SER A 87 11.51 7.89 3.15
CA SER A 87 10.92 9.19 3.50
C SER A 87 11.74 10.34 2.91
N ASP A 88 11.24 11.57 3.06
CA ASP A 88 11.96 12.81 2.73
C ASP A 88 12.39 12.85 1.25
N LEU A 89 13.59 13.39 0.98
CA LEU A 89 14.18 13.49 -0.36
C LEU A 89 14.18 12.17 -1.12
N CYS A 90 14.41 11.04 -0.42
CA CYS A 90 14.38 9.72 -1.06
C CYS A 90 12.98 9.39 -1.57
N ALA A 91 11.93 9.72 -0.82
CA ALA A 91 10.56 9.50 -1.24
C ALA A 91 10.13 10.50 -2.34
N GLU A 92 10.62 11.73 -2.31
CA GLU A 92 10.38 12.74 -3.34
C GLU A 92 10.94 12.33 -4.71
N ASP A 93 12.19 11.88 -4.75
CA ASP A 93 12.85 11.43 -5.99
C ASP A 93 12.40 10.03 -6.45
N PHE A 94 11.70 9.29 -5.58
CA PHE A 94 11.21 7.96 -5.91
C PHE A 94 10.10 8.02 -6.98
N SER A 95 10.37 7.37 -8.11
CA SER A 95 9.49 7.29 -9.27
C SER A 95 8.99 5.88 -9.59
N GLN A 96 9.53 4.86 -8.93
CA GLN A 96 9.26 3.44 -9.20
C GLN A 96 8.14 2.87 -8.31
N HIS A 97 7.02 3.59 -8.20
CA HIS A 97 5.85 3.20 -7.42
C HIS A 97 4.66 2.84 -8.33
N GLY A 98 3.77 1.97 -7.82
CA GLY A 98 2.56 1.56 -8.53
C GLY A 98 1.34 2.43 -8.26
N LEU A 99 1.34 3.18 -7.15
CA LEU A 99 0.26 4.07 -6.77
C LEU A 99 0.82 5.33 -6.12
N SER A 100 0.38 6.48 -6.61
CA SER A 100 0.54 7.78 -5.96
C SER A 100 -0.74 8.12 -5.21
N VAL A 101 -0.61 8.44 -3.93
CA VAL A 101 -1.68 8.82 -3.03
C VAL A 101 -1.39 10.25 -2.59
N ALA A 102 -2.20 11.20 -3.04
CA ALA A 102 -2.10 12.58 -2.60
C ALA A 102 -3.33 12.93 -1.76
N ILE A 103 -3.09 13.20 -0.49
CA ILE A 103 -4.06 13.74 0.46
C ILE A 103 -3.82 15.25 0.51
N ALA A 104 -4.87 16.06 0.40
CA ALA A 104 -4.71 17.51 0.39
C ALA A 104 -5.91 18.24 0.98
N PHE A 105 -5.64 19.37 1.64
CA PHE A 105 -6.64 20.39 1.91
C PHE A 105 -6.81 21.27 0.67
N PRO A 106 -8.01 21.32 0.06
CA PRO A 106 -8.22 22.10 -1.15
C PRO A 106 -8.24 23.62 -0.88
N LEU A 107 -8.50 24.02 0.37
CA LEU A 107 -8.64 25.43 0.78
C LEU A 107 -7.35 26.04 1.32
N THR A 108 -6.31 25.24 1.55
CA THR A 108 -5.04 25.71 2.12
C THR A 108 -3.90 24.98 1.42
N ALA A 109 -3.03 25.74 0.75
CA ALA A 109 -1.75 25.18 0.33
C ALA A 109 -0.92 24.96 1.60
N ALA A 110 -0.73 23.69 1.97
CA ALA A 110 0.18 23.35 3.07
C ALA A 110 1.60 23.79 2.68
N GLU A 111 2.24 24.58 3.54
CA GLU A 111 3.63 25.04 3.32
C GLU A 111 4.62 23.87 3.41
N GLU A 112 4.29 22.85 4.20
CA GLU A 112 5.06 21.62 4.36
C GLU A 112 4.19 20.41 4.04
N GLN A 113 4.70 19.52 3.19
CA GLN A 113 4.08 18.23 2.89
C GLN A 113 5.02 17.13 3.35
N ASP A 114 4.47 16.13 4.04
CA ASP A 114 5.23 14.93 4.38
C ASP A 114 5.00 13.89 3.28
N THR A 115 6.09 13.37 2.71
CA THR A 115 6.05 12.37 1.65
C THR A 115 6.86 11.15 2.07
N PHE A 116 6.22 9.98 1.96
CA PHE A 116 6.83 8.72 2.35
C PHE A 116 6.34 7.56 1.47
N ILE A 117 7.11 6.48 1.48
CA ILE A 117 6.86 5.27 0.70
C ILE A 117 6.54 4.12 1.64
N ILE A 118 5.48 3.37 1.32
CA ILE A 118 5.14 2.10 1.97
C ILE A 118 5.10 0.96 0.96
N HIS A 119 5.19 -0.28 1.43
CA HIS A 119 4.93 -1.46 0.61
C HIS A 119 3.42 -1.71 0.48
N VAL A 120 2.98 -2.30 -0.64
CA VAL A 120 1.56 -2.57 -0.92
C VAL A 120 0.89 -3.43 0.16
N ASP A 121 1.63 -4.35 0.76
CA ASP A 121 1.10 -5.24 1.80
C ASP A 121 0.77 -4.52 3.10
N ASP A 122 1.36 -3.34 3.31
CA ASP A 122 1.11 -2.51 4.48
C ASP A 122 0.03 -1.43 4.20
N LEU A 123 -0.48 -1.33 2.96
CA LEU A 123 -1.56 -0.41 2.59
C LEU A 123 -2.85 -0.62 3.40
N PRO A 124 -3.35 -1.86 3.61
CA PRO A 124 -4.54 -2.07 4.43
C PRO A 124 -4.39 -1.50 5.84
N LYS A 125 -3.19 -1.66 6.42
CA LYS A 125 -2.88 -1.16 7.76
C LYS A 125 -2.80 0.37 7.78
N PHE A 126 -2.22 0.99 6.75
CA PHE A 126 -2.26 2.45 6.57
C PHE A 126 -3.70 2.98 6.51
N CYS A 127 -4.56 2.37 5.69
CA CYS A 127 -5.97 2.79 5.60
C CYS A 127 -6.74 2.54 6.90
N GLU A 128 -6.38 1.51 7.66
CA GLU A 128 -6.93 1.25 8.98
C GLU A 128 -6.52 2.32 10.01
N THR A 129 -5.25 2.71 10.03
CA THR A 129 -4.78 3.82 10.87
C THR A 129 -5.54 5.11 10.58
N TRP A 130 -5.73 5.47 9.31
CA TRP A 130 -6.51 6.65 8.93
C TRP A 130 -8.01 6.48 9.29
N PHE A 131 -8.57 5.29 9.12
CA PHE A 131 -9.94 5.04 9.54
C PHE A 131 -10.15 5.30 11.04
N TYR A 132 -9.21 4.88 11.89
CA TYR A 132 -9.29 5.13 13.33
C TYR A 132 -8.98 6.58 13.70
N SER A 133 -8.04 7.25 13.03
CA SER A 133 -7.78 8.68 13.29
C SER A 133 -8.96 9.57 12.95
N ALA A 134 -9.81 9.17 11.99
CA ALA A 134 -11.07 9.84 11.71
C ALA A 134 -12.08 9.74 12.86
N ALA A 135 -11.92 8.80 13.81
CA ALA A 135 -12.74 8.76 15.02
C ALA A 135 -12.34 9.86 16.02
N ASP A 136 -11.04 10.17 16.09
CA ASP A 136 -10.52 11.25 16.93
C ASP A 136 -10.83 12.63 16.34
N TYR A 137 -10.86 12.73 15.01
CA TYR A 137 -11.14 13.96 14.26
C TYR A 137 -12.30 13.77 13.25
N PRO A 138 -13.56 13.70 13.71
CA PRO A 138 -14.71 13.30 12.88
C PRO A 138 -14.98 14.23 11.69
N ASP A 139 -14.65 15.51 11.81
CA ASP A 139 -14.92 16.51 10.75
C ASP A 139 -13.77 16.64 9.75
N LEU A 140 -12.59 16.07 10.03
CA LEU A 140 -11.37 16.28 9.25
C LEU A 140 -11.52 15.80 7.80
N ASN A 141 -12.05 14.59 7.61
CA ASN A 141 -12.20 13.99 6.29
C ASN A 141 -13.07 14.85 5.36
N GLY A 142 -14.09 15.53 5.90
CA GLY A 142 -14.98 16.42 5.14
C GLY A 142 -14.24 17.60 4.49
N HIS A 143 -13.01 17.87 4.91
CA HIS A 143 -12.15 18.91 4.36
C HIS A 143 -11.00 18.36 3.51
N LEU A 144 -10.85 17.04 3.41
CA LEU A 144 -9.76 16.39 2.70
C LEU A 144 -10.18 15.94 1.31
N THR A 145 -9.25 16.08 0.38
CA THR A 145 -9.31 15.50 -0.96
C THR A 145 -8.32 14.36 -1.09
N LEU A 146 -8.70 13.34 -1.84
CA LEU A 146 -7.86 12.18 -2.13
C LEU A 146 -7.72 12.01 -3.63
N LYS A 147 -6.48 12.08 -4.13
CA LYS A 147 -6.14 11.72 -5.50
C LYS A 147 -5.32 10.44 -5.51
N LEU A 148 -5.85 9.43 -6.17
CA LEU A 148 -5.20 8.14 -6.41
C LEU A 148 -4.76 8.09 -7.88
N GLU A 149 -3.46 7.97 -8.12
CA GLU A 149 -2.89 7.90 -9.47
C GLU A 149 -2.15 6.57 -9.66
N LEU A 150 -2.73 5.69 -10.48
CA LEU A 150 -2.14 4.41 -10.87
C LEU A 150 -0.98 4.65 -11.85
N ARG A 151 0.15 4.00 -11.58
CA ARG A 151 1.35 4.11 -12.42
C ARG A 151 1.92 2.72 -12.69
N ASP A 152 2.52 2.56 -13.85
CA ASP A 152 3.35 1.40 -14.14
C ASP A 152 4.82 1.70 -13.77
N PRO A 153 5.38 1.05 -12.73
CA PRO A 153 6.76 1.29 -12.30
C PRO A 153 7.81 0.85 -13.33
N LEU A 154 7.44 0.04 -14.33
CA LEU A 154 8.32 -0.37 -15.43
C LEU A 154 8.27 0.62 -16.61
N SER A 155 7.25 1.48 -16.69
CA SER A 155 7.07 2.41 -17.81
C SER A 155 8.05 3.58 -17.83
N SER A 156 8.79 3.81 -16.73
CA SER A 156 9.72 4.93 -16.58
C SER A 156 11.10 4.69 -17.23
N THR A 157 11.33 3.55 -17.91
CA THR A 157 12.64 3.18 -18.47
C THR A 157 12.67 3.05 -20.00
N PRO A 158 13.67 3.62 -20.71
CA PRO A 158 13.74 3.62 -22.18
C PRO A 158 13.83 2.25 -22.85
N LEU A 159 14.38 1.22 -22.18
CA LEU A 159 14.58 -0.11 -22.80
C LEU A 159 13.33 -0.99 -22.85
N ASP A 160 12.40 -0.77 -21.91
CA ASP A 160 11.19 -1.59 -21.79
C ASP A 160 10.06 -1.13 -22.75
N SER A 161 10.34 -0.08 -23.54
CA SER A 161 9.45 0.47 -24.57
C SER A 161 9.24 -0.44 -25.78
N SER A 162 9.96 -1.56 -25.89
CA SER A 162 10.04 -2.40 -27.08
C SER A 162 9.09 -3.61 -27.13
N THR A 163 8.23 -3.79 -26.12
CA THR A 163 7.16 -4.81 -26.19
C THR A 163 5.81 -4.18 -25.88
N PRO A 164 4.87 -4.10 -26.85
CA PRO A 164 3.49 -3.70 -26.60
C PRO A 164 2.73 -4.86 -25.96
N ALA A 165 3.23 -5.41 -24.85
CA ALA A 165 2.39 -6.20 -23.97
C ALA A 165 1.43 -5.19 -23.34
N GLU A 166 0.12 -5.36 -23.59
CA GLU A 166 -0.93 -4.46 -23.14
C GLU A 166 -0.63 -3.96 -21.73
N LYS A 167 -0.43 -2.65 -21.58
CA LYS A 167 -0.27 -1.97 -20.28
C LYS A 167 -1.57 -2.17 -19.49
N LYS A 168 -1.76 -3.35 -18.92
CA LYS A 168 -2.86 -3.71 -18.05
C LYS A 168 -2.22 -4.02 -16.72
N VAL A 169 -2.24 -3.05 -15.81
CA VAL A 169 -2.16 -3.38 -14.39
C VAL A 169 -3.30 -4.39 -14.16
N LEU A 170 -2.93 -5.62 -13.81
CA LEU A 170 -3.88 -6.70 -13.60
C LEU A 170 -5.00 -6.20 -12.70
N LYS A 171 -6.25 -6.54 -13.03
CA LYS A 171 -7.41 -6.12 -12.25
C LYS A 171 -7.21 -6.40 -10.75
N ALA A 172 -6.67 -7.58 -10.42
CA ALA A 172 -6.32 -7.98 -9.06
C ALA A 172 -5.34 -7.02 -8.35
N LEU A 173 -4.37 -6.44 -9.08
CA LEU A 173 -3.46 -5.45 -8.49
C LEU A 173 -4.18 -4.11 -8.29
N GLN A 174 -5.08 -3.69 -9.19
CA GLN A 174 -5.90 -2.49 -8.95
C GLN A 174 -6.82 -2.66 -7.74
N GLU A 175 -7.43 -3.84 -7.58
CA GLU A 175 -8.24 -4.19 -6.41
C GLU A 175 -7.40 -4.08 -5.12
N ARG A 176 -6.20 -4.68 -5.10
CA ARG A 176 -5.26 -4.56 -3.97
C ARG A 176 -4.85 -3.13 -3.66
N LEU A 177 -4.74 -2.27 -4.67
CA LEU A 177 -4.33 -0.87 -4.51
C LEU A 177 -5.49 0.06 -4.12
N LEU A 178 -6.73 -0.22 -4.53
CA LEU A 178 -7.87 0.69 -4.36
C LEU A 178 -8.82 0.28 -3.24
N TYR A 179 -9.11 -1.02 -3.07
CA TYR A 179 -10.10 -1.48 -2.09
C TYR A 179 -9.77 -1.13 -0.63
N PRO A 180 -8.50 -1.09 -0.18
CA PRO A 180 -8.18 -0.63 1.18
C PRO A 180 -8.73 0.76 1.51
N PHE A 181 -8.70 1.69 0.54
CA PHE A 181 -9.24 3.05 0.70
C PHE A 181 -10.77 3.07 0.82
N GLY A 182 -11.46 1.96 0.52
CA GLY A 182 -12.89 1.79 0.75
C GLY A 182 -13.30 1.96 2.22
N ARG A 183 -12.36 1.81 3.17
CA ARG A 183 -12.61 2.10 4.60
C ARG A 183 -12.72 3.60 4.88
N ILE A 184 -12.07 4.46 4.11
CA ILE A 184 -12.04 5.90 4.35
C ILE A 184 -13.37 6.52 3.92
N LYS A 185 -14.01 7.26 4.82
CA LYS A 185 -15.36 7.83 4.62
C LYS A 185 -15.35 9.34 4.65
N ASN A 186 -16.41 9.93 4.09
CA ASN A 186 -16.72 11.35 4.20
C ASN A 186 -15.63 12.29 3.68
N LEU A 187 -14.84 11.85 2.68
CA LEU A 187 -13.91 12.75 2.01
C LEU A 187 -14.66 13.76 1.14
N LEU A 188 -14.16 14.99 1.07
CA LEU A 188 -14.75 16.04 0.23
C LEU A 188 -14.79 15.62 -1.24
N ARG A 189 -13.67 15.06 -1.73
CA ARG A 189 -13.51 14.64 -3.12
C ARG A 189 -12.52 13.49 -3.23
N VAL A 190 -12.84 12.56 -4.13
CA VAL A 190 -11.98 11.42 -4.45
C VAL A 190 -11.85 11.28 -5.95
N ASP A 191 -10.63 11.38 -6.45
CA ASP A 191 -10.30 11.21 -7.88
C ASP A 191 -9.39 10.00 -8.06
N VAL A 192 -9.72 9.14 -9.03
CA VAL A 192 -8.87 8.00 -9.43
C VAL A 192 -8.48 8.20 -10.89
N THR A 193 -7.17 8.24 -11.14
CA THR A 193 -6.57 8.50 -12.45
C THR A 193 -5.38 7.57 -12.66
N GLY A 194 -4.72 7.63 -13.82
CA GLY A 194 -3.47 6.92 -14.03
C GLY A 194 -3.23 6.46 -15.45
N VAL A 195 -2.00 6.00 -15.67
CA VAL A 195 -1.60 5.29 -16.89
C VAL A 195 -0.93 3.99 -16.44
N PRO A 196 -1.59 2.83 -16.62
CA PRO A 196 -2.81 2.62 -17.41
C PRO A 196 -4.11 3.13 -16.77
N LYS A 197 -5.14 3.33 -17.60
CA LYS A 197 -6.46 3.80 -17.15
C LYS A 197 -7.02 2.82 -16.09
N PRO A 198 -7.52 3.33 -14.95
CA PRO A 198 -8.20 2.50 -13.97
C PRO A 198 -9.38 1.72 -14.57
N ASP A 199 -9.58 0.49 -14.12
CA ASP A 199 -10.72 -0.36 -14.49
C ASP A 199 -12.01 0.22 -13.88
N ASP A 200 -13.00 0.49 -14.73
CA ASP A 200 -14.22 1.18 -14.32
C ASP A 200 -15.03 0.36 -13.29
N ALA A 201 -14.98 -0.99 -13.33
CA ALA A 201 -15.67 -1.85 -12.36
C ALA A 201 -14.96 -1.85 -11.00
N VAL A 202 -13.62 -1.84 -10.98
CA VAL A 202 -12.85 -1.73 -9.74
C VAL A 202 -13.10 -0.36 -9.09
N VAL A 203 -13.10 0.73 -9.87
CA VAL A 203 -13.37 2.08 -9.36
C VAL A 203 -14.80 2.21 -8.84
N ALA A 204 -15.79 1.63 -9.54
CA ALA A 204 -17.18 1.63 -9.09
C ALA A 204 -17.34 0.91 -7.74
N GLU A 205 -16.72 -0.27 -7.59
CA GLU A 205 -16.77 -1.03 -6.34
C GLU A 205 -16.04 -0.32 -5.20
N PHE A 206 -14.86 0.23 -5.48
CA PHE A 206 -14.12 1.09 -4.54
C PHE A 206 -14.99 2.24 -4.02
N LYS A 207 -15.65 2.99 -4.93
CA LYS A 207 -16.55 4.09 -4.54
C LYS A 207 -17.78 3.60 -3.78
N ARG A 208 -18.32 2.43 -4.15
CA ARG A 208 -19.41 1.79 -3.40
C ARG A 208 -18.99 1.50 -1.97
N LEU A 209 -17.80 0.92 -1.76
CA LEU A 209 -17.25 0.65 -0.43
C LEU A 209 -17.11 1.94 0.36
N MET A 210 -16.53 3.01 -0.21
CA MET A 210 -16.43 4.32 0.45
C MET A 210 -17.80 4.92 0.82
N GLY A 211 -18.83 4.66 0.02
CA GLY A 211 -20.19 5.13 0.26
C GLY A 211 -20.93 4.41 1.39
N ILE A 212 -20.41 3.27 1.89
CA ILE A 212 -20.98 2.59 3.05
C ILE A 212 -20.76 3.48 4.28
N PRO A 213 -21.82 3.97 4.94
CA PRO A 213 -21.68 4.84 6.10
C PRO A 213 -21.02 4.11 7.27
N LEU A 214 -20.28 4.85 8.09
CA LEU A 214 -19.63 4.34 9.31
C LEU A 214 -20.62 3.86 10.39
N GLY A 215 -21.87 4.29 10.32
CA GLY A 215 -22.84 4.16 11.41
C GLY A 215 -22.56 5.14 12.56
N SER A 216 -23.55 5.35 13.42
CA SER A 216 -23.42 6.11 14.65
C SER A 216 -22.49 5.40 15.65
N PRO A 217 -21.91 6.12 16.64
CA PRO A 217 -21.14 5.48 17.72
C PRO A 217 -21.92 4.37 18.44
N LEU A 218 -23.23 4.56 18.65
CA LEU A 218 -24.09 3.56 19.28
C LEU A 218 -24.24 2.30 18.42
N GLU A 219 -24.52 2.45 17.13
CA GLU A 219 -24.61 1.31 16.21
C GLU A 219 -23.29 0.53 16.15
N ARG A 220 -22.16 1.23 16.15
CA ARG A 220 -20.83 0.59 16.20
C ARG A 220 -20.59 -0.16 17.50
N LEU A 221 -21.01 0.40 18.64
CA LEU A 221 -20.91 -0.28 19.94
C LEU A 221 -21.77 -1.54 19.99
N ILE A 222 -22.98 -1.48 19.43
CA ILE A 222 -23.88 -2.64 19.33
C ILE A 222 -23.23 -3.73 18.48
N LEU A 223 -22.77 -3.39 17.27
CA LEU A 223 -22.12 -4.35 16.36
C LEU A 223 -20.85 -4.96 16.98
N ALA A 224 -20.01 -4.16 17.65
CA ALA A 224 -18.83 -4.66 18.35
C ALA A 224 -19.21 -5.63 19.49
N THR A 225 -20.30 -5.35 20.21
CA THR A 225 -20.80 -6.24 21.26
C THR A 225 -21.31 -7.54 20.68
N GLU A 226 -22.07 -7.49 19.57
CA GLU A 226 -22.56 -8.66 18.86
C GLU A 226 -21.42 -9.54 18.34
N HIS A 227 -20.37 -8.94 17.74
CA HIS A 227 -19.19 -9.68 17.29
C HIS A 227 -18.41 -10.30 18.44
N LYS A 228 -18.23 -9.59 19.55
CA LYS A 228 -17.61 -10.12 20.77
C LYS A 228 -18.41 -11.31 21.33
N ASP A 229 -19.73 -11.18 21.43
CA ASP A 229 -20.59 -12.23 21.98
C ASP A 229 -20.63 -13.45 21.05
N ALA A 230 -20.69 -13.26 19.73
CA ALA A 230 -20.57 -14.34 18.76
C ALA A 230 -19.20 -15.06 18.84
N GLY A 231 -18.11 -14.31 18.98
CA GLY A 231 -16.78 -14.87 19.19
C GLY A 231 -16.68 -15.70 20.47
N ASN A 232 -17.29 -15.23 21.56
CA ASN A 232 -17.36 -15.97 22.82
C ASN A 232 -18.13 -17.29 22.67
N VAL A 233 -19.25 -17.28 21.92
CA VAL A 233 -20.02 -18.49 21.64
C VAL A 233 -19.20 -19.50 20.85
N ALA A 234 -18.53 -19.08 19.77
CA ALA A 234 -17.65 -19.95 18.98
C ALA A 234 -16.48 -20.50 19.82
N LEU A 235 -15.91 -19.68 20.71
CA LEU A 235 -14.84 -20.11 21.61
C LEU A 235 -15.33 -21.16 22.61
N MET A 236 -16.51 -20.97 23.20
CA MET A 236 -17.14 -21.96 24.09
C MET A 236 -17.48 -23.27 23.38
N ALA A 237 -17.78 -23.21 22.08
CA ALA A 237 -17.98 -24.37 21.22
C ALA A 237 -16.66 -25.04 20.75
N ASN A 238 -15.50 -24.60 21.26
CA ASN A 238 -14.17 -25.08 20.89
C ASN A 238 -13.83 -24.85 19.39
N GLN A 239 -14.29 -23.72 18.83
CA GLN A 239 -14.01 -23.28 17.46
C GLN A 239 -13.12 -22.01 17.47
N PRO A 240 -11.81 -22.13 17.78
CA PRO A 240 -10.94 -20.98 18.01
C PRO A 240 -10.65 -20.14 16.76
N LEU A 241 -10.60 -20.74 15.57
CA LEU A 241 -10.37 -20.00 14.32
C LEU A 241 -11.57 -19.13 13.96
N GLU A 242 -12.78 -19.65 14.13
CA GLU A 242 -14.03 -18.91 13.91
C GLU A 242 -14.20 -17.78 14.95
N ALA A 243 -13.88 -18.06 16.22
CA ALA A 243 -13.84 -17.04 17.26
C ALA A 243 -12.89 -15.88 16.89
N LEU A 244 -11.69 -16.19 16.37
CA LEU A 244 -10.74 -15.18 15.91
C LEU A 244 -11.28 -14.34 14.74
N GLU A 245 -12.04 -14.92 13.82
CA GLU A 245 -12.67 -14.15 12.74
C GLU A 245 -13.71 -13.16 13.26
N HIS A 246 -14.44 -13.53 14.32
CA HIS A 246 -15.38 -12.63 14.99
C HIS A 246 -14.67 -11.50 15.74
N TYR A 247 -13.61 -11.79 16.48
CA TYR A 247 -12.87 -10.77 17.25
C TYR A 247 -12.07 -9.78 16.40
N ARG A 248 -11.84 -10.09 15.11
CA ARG A 248 -11.12 -9.21 14.17
C ARG A 248 -12.02 -8.18 13.47
N LYS A 249 -13.34 -8.25 13.65
CA LYS A 249 -14.32 -7.34 13.05
C LYS A 249 -14.68 -6.23 14.03
#